data_AF-A0A2T3N1R7-F1
#
_entry.id   AF-A0A2T3N1R7-F1
#
_cell.length_a   1.000
_cell.length_b   1.000
_cell.length_c   1.000
_cell.angle_alpha   90.00
_cell.angle_beta   90.00
_cell.angle_gamma   90.00
#
_symmetry.space_group_name_H-M   'P 1'
#
loop_
_entity.id
_entity.type
_entity.pdbx_description
1 polymer ?
#
loop_
_entity_poly.entity_id
_entity_poly.type
_entity_poly.pdbx_seq_one_letter_code
_entity_poly.pdbx_strand_id
1 'polypeptide(L)' 'MDIITIHSIWTVVLFISFIGVFFWAYSKRRKSEFNEAANLVFADEDKDLLTRENDRSQEA' A
#
# COMPACT_ATOMS: atom_id res chain seq x y z
N MET A 1 40.85 14.93 -9.25
CA MET A 1 40.38 13.74 -8.51
C MET A 1 40.69 12.53 -9.38
N ASP A 2 41.40 11.56 -8.83
CA ASP A 2 41.88 10.39 -9.58
C ASP A 2 40.75 9.51 -10.10
N ILE A 3 41.03 8.78 -11.17
CA ILE A 3 40.08 7.87 -11.82
C ILE A 3 39.48 6.86 -10.84
N ILE A 4 40.27 6.41 -9.86
CA ILE A 4 39.86 5.46 -8.83
C ILE A 4 38.78 6.07 -7.93
N THR A 5 38.94 7.34 -7.54
CA THR A 5 37.98 8.07 -6.70
C THR A 5 36.64 8.24 -7.43
N ILE A 6 36.68 8.55 -8.73
CA ILE A 6 35.47 8.72 -9.56
C ILE A 6 34.71 7.41 -9.67
N HIS A 7 35.40 6.30 -9.95
CA HIS A 7 34.76 4.99 -10.04
C HIS A 7 34.19 4.52 -8.69
N SER A 8 34.89 4.78 -7.59
CA SER A 8 34.40 4.44 -6.25
C SER A 8 33.16 5.25 -5.85
N ILE A 9 33.09 6.53 -6.20
CA ILE A 9 31.89 7.35 -5.96
C ILE A 9 30.73 6.84 -6.81
N TRP A 10 30.99 6.51 -8.08
CA TRP A 10 29.96 6.02 -9.00
C TRP A 10 29.30 4.73 -8.51
N THR A 11 30.09 3.75 -8.04
CA THR A 11 29.56 2.49 -7.52
C THR A 11 28.71 2.69 -6.27
N VAL A 12 29.13 3.56 -5.35
CA VAL A 12 28.37 3.88 -4.13
C VAL A 12 27.06 4.60 -4.48
N VAL A 13 27.07 5.56 -5.40
CA VAL A 13 25.87 6.28 -5.85
C VAL A 13 24.86 5.33 -6.48
N LEU A 14 25.30 4.39 -7.32
CA LEU A 14 24.45 3.36 -7.91
C LEU A 14 23.84 2.45 -6.83
N PHE A 15 24.66 2.02 -5.87
CA PHE A 15 24.21 1.16 -4.77
C PHE A 15 23.15 1.85 -3.90
N ILE A 16 23.37 3.11 -3.53
CA ILE A 16 22.40 3.90 -2.76
C ILE A 16 21.13 4.17 -3.59
N SER A 17 21.27 4.49 -4.87
CA SER A 17 20.11 4.70 -5.76
C SER A 17 19.26 3.44 -5.87
N PHE A 18 19.90 2.27 -5.98
CA PHE A 18 19.22 0.98 -6.00
C PHE A 18 18.42 0.75 -4.71
N ILE A 19 19.05 0.94 -3.54
CA ILE A 19 18.39 0.80 -2.23
C ILE A 19 17.26 1.82 -2.08
N GLY A 20 17.46 3.06 -2.50
CA GLY A 20 16.46 4.13 -2.42
C GLY A 20 15.21 3.79 -3.23
N VAL A 21 15.36 3.30 -4.46
CA VAL A 21 14.23 2.83 -5.29
C VAL A 21 13.56 1.61 -4.67
N PHE A 22 14.34 0.67 -4.14
CA PHE A 22 13.80 -0.54 -3.50
C PHE A 22 12.94 -0.19 -2.28
N PHE A 23 13.44 0.70 -1.41
CA PHE A 23 12.74 1.14 -0.22
C PHE A 23 11.51 1.98 -0.58
N TRP A 24 11.59 2.85 -1.58
CA TRP A 24 10.45 3.62 -2.09
C TRP A 24 9.36 2.72 -2.69
N ALA A 25 9.75 1.71 -3.49
CA ALA A 25 8.83 0.75 -4.08
C ALA A 25 8.11 -0.08 -3.01
N TYR A 26 8.82 -0.45 -1.93
CA TYR A 26 8.23 -1.13 -0.77
C TYR A 26 7.48 -0.21 0.18
N SER A 27 7.71 1.11 0.14
CA SER A 27 7.37 2.01 1.25
C SER A 27 5.87 2.09 1.52
N LYS A 28 4.99 2.25 0.53
CA LYS A 28 3.60 2.56 0.92
C LYS A 28 2.50 2.51 -0.13
N ARG A 29 2.76 2.13 -1.38
CA ARG A 29 1.77 2.40 -2.43
C ARG A 29 0.76 1.29 -2.73
N ARG A 30 0.62 0.28 -1.87
CA ARG A 30 -0.38 -0.77 -2.16
C ARG A 30 -1.07 -1.44 -0.97
N LYS A 31 -0.62 -1.24 0.28
CA LYS A 31 -1.37 -1.79 1.42
C LYS A 31 -2.69 -1.07 1.68
N SER A 32 -2.75 0.25 1.44
CA SER A 32 -3.98 1.03 1.69
C SER A 32 -5.09 0.69 0.69
N GLU A 33 -4.77 0.63 -0.61
CA GLU A 33 -5.77 0.35 -1.64
C GLU A 33 -6.22 -1.12 -1.64
N PHE A 34 -5.35 -2.04 -1.21
CA PHE A 34 -5.73 -3.45 -1.10
C PHE A 34 -6.61 -3.74 0.12
N ASN A 35 -6.42 -3.03 1.23
CA ASN A 35 -7.28 -3.19 2.40
C ASN A 35 -8.69 -2.68 2.10
N GLU A 36 -8.81 -1.60 1.34
CA GLU A 36 -10.10 -1.04 0.90
C GLU A 36 -10.77 -1.90 -0.18
N ALA A 37 -10.00 -2.40 -1.15
CA ALA A 37 -10.51 -3.33 -2.18
C ALA A 37 -10.87 -4.73 -1.64
N ALA A 38 -10.18 -5.20 -0.60
CA ALA A 38 -10.56 -6.45 0.08
C ALA A 38 -11.84 -6.28 0.89
N ASN A 39 -12.04 -5.11 1.51
CA ASN A 39 -13.28 -4.79 2.21
C ASN A 39 -14.45 -4.56 1.25
N LEU A 40 -14.21 -4.19 -0.01
CA LEU A 40 -15.26 -4.00 -1.02
C LEU A 40 -16.11 -5.26 -1.28
N VAL A 41 -15.54 -6.47 -1.20
CA VAL A 41 -16.31 -7.72 -1.36
C VAL A 41 -17.26 -7.96 -0.18
N PHE A 42 -16.90 -7.51 1.03
CA PHE A 42 -17.67 -7.70 2.25
C PHE A 42 -18.56 -6.49 2.60
N ALA A 43 -18.27 -5.31 2.05
CA ALA A 43 -19.00 -4.07 2.30
C ALA A 43 -20.46 -4.12 1.81
N ASP A 44 -20.77 -5.00 0.86
CA ASP A 44 -22.13 -5.23 0.39
C ASP A 44 -22.92 -6.16 1.34
N GLU A 45 -22.26 -7.05 2.10
CA GLU A 45 -22.90 -7.91 3.11
C GLU A 45 -23.30 -7.13 4.38
N ASP A 46 -22.46 -6.19 4.82
CA ASP A 46 -22.74 -5.35 6.00
C ASP A 46 -23.98 -4.45 5.79
N LYS A 47 -24.17 -3.94 4.57
CA LYS A 47 -25.34 -3.11 4.23
C LYS A 47 -26.65 -3.90 4.24
N ASP A 48 -26.60 -5.16 3.83
CA ASP A 48 -27.78 -6.04 3.80
C ASP A 48 -28.20 -6.42 5.22
N LEU A 49 -27.24 -6.66 6.12
CA LEU A 49 -27.50 -6.92 7.55
C LEU A 49 -28.12 -5.71 8.26
N LEU A 50 -27.58 -4.51 8.05
CA LEU A 50 -28.08 -3.27 8.66
C LEU A 50 -29.50 -2.94 8.18
N THR A 51 -29.80 -3.18 6.90
CA THR A 51 -31.15 -2.98 6.34
C THR A 51 -32.15 -3.93 6.99
N ARG A 52 -31.80 -5.21 7.13
CA ARG A 52 -32.67 -6.23 7.74
C ARG A 52 -32.87 -6.07 9.24
N GLU A 53 -31.90 -5.49 9.94
CA GLU A 53 -32.06 -5.18 11.36
C GLU A 53 -32.97 -3.95 11.55
N ASN A 54 -32.79 -2.90 10.74
CA ASN A 54 -33.64 -1.72 10.78
C ASN A 54 -35.11 -2.04 10.45
N ASP A 55 -35.36 -2.88 9.44
CA ASP A 55 -36.72 -3.31 9.09
C ASP A 55 -37.38 -4.11 10.22
N ARG A 56 -36.62 -5.01 10.87
CA ARG A 56 -37.11 -5.81 12.00
C ARG A 56 -37.32 -4.99 13.27
N SER A 57 -36.58 -3.90 13.44
CA SER A 57 -36.70 -2.96 14.55
C SER A 57 -37.89 -2.01 14.38
N GLN A 58 -38.33 -1.77 13.14
CA GLN A 58 -39.51 -0.96 12.85
C GLN A 58 -40.82 -1.74 12.88
N GLU A 59 -40.77 -3.07 12.77
CA GLU A 59 -41.94 -3.96 12.88
C GLU A 59 -42.27 -4.42 14.32
N ALA A 60 -41.39 -4.17 15.31
CA ALA A 60 -41.58 -4.53 16.73
C ALA A 60 -42.06 -3.35 17.58
#